data_AF-A0A8T4W0M2-F1
#
_entry.id   AF-A0A8T4W0M2-F1
#
_cell.length_a   1.000
_cell.length_b   1.000
_cell.length_c   1.000
_cell.angle_alpha   90.00
_cell.angle_beta   90.00
_cell.angle_gamma   90.00
#
_symmetry.space_group_name_H-M   'P 1'
#
loop_
_entity.id
_entity.type
_entity.pdbx_description
1 polymer ?
#
loop_
_entity_poly.entity_id
_entity_poly.type
_entity_poly.pdbx_seq_one_letter_code
_entity_poly.pdbx_strand_id
1 'polypeptide(L)'
;ETIIEFVREASTVAIDAPLTESKKPFRPAERELMKEFGPMLPLNTPGMKKLSERARGIKGKLKDECEVIETYPRAVEKVLEIEKTKSDFESEHEFDAYLCALTAKKYSEGKYERYGKRPESIILPCRS
;
A
#
# COMPACT_ATOMS: atom_id res chain seq x y z
N GLU A 1 -4.51 20.16 0.41
CA GLU A 1 -3.09 19.73 0.49
C GLU A 1 -2.73 18.92 1.76
N THR A 2 -3.64 18.69 2.71
CA THR A 2 -3.33 18.33 4.12
C THR A 2 -2.55 17.02 4.36
N ILE A 3 -2.81 15.96 3.58
CA ILE A 3 -2.12 14.66 3.81
C ILE A 3 -0.65 14.70 3.43
N ILE A 4 -0.29 15.46 2.39
CA ILE A 4 1.11 15.50 1.94
C ILE A 4 1.94 16.15 3.02
N GLU A 5 1.53 17.32 3.52
CA GLU A 5 2.21 18.02 4.62
C GLU A 5 2.43 17.12 5.84
N PHE A 6 1.44 16.31 6.21
CA PHE A 6 1.55 15.38 7.34
C PHE A 6 2.60 14.28 7.13
N VAL A 7 2.79 13.79 5.92
CA VAL A 7 3.71 12.66 5.63
C VAL A 7 5.07 13.08 5.10
N ARG A 8 5.30 14.37 4.84
CA ARG A 8 6.57 14.89 4.27
C ARG A 8 7.78 14.63 5.16
N GLU A 9 7.60 14.60 6.48
CA GLU A 9 8.68 14.33 7.42
C GLU A 9 9.02 12.83 7.55
N ALA A 10 8.19 11.95 7.00
CA ALA A 10 8.43 10.51 7.04
C ALA A 10 9.47 10.11 5.98
N SER A 11 10.47 9.29 6.37
CA SER A 11 11.46 8.76 5.42
C SER A 11 10.88 7.78 4.41
N THR A 12 9.72 7.18 4.71
CA THR A 12 9.03 6.22 3.87
C THR A 12 7.53 6.40 4.03
N VAL A 13 6.80 6.39 2.91
CA VAL A 13 5.34 6.48 2.87
C VAL A 13 4.80 5.30 2.09
N ALA A 14 3.92 4.50 2.71
CA ALA A 14 3.19 3.44 2.03
C ALA A 14 1.80 3.95 1.60
N ILE A 15 1.39 3.65 0.37
CA ILE A 15 0.09 4.04 -0.18
C ILE A 15 -0.69 2.79 -0.56
N ASP A 16 -1.94 2.70 -0.08
CA ASP A 16 -2.93 1.73 -0.52
C ASP A 16 -3.57 2.17 -1.85
N ALA A 17 -2.77 2.12 -2.92
CA ALA A 17 -3.23 2.30 -4.29
C ALA A 17 -2.11 1.98 -5.29
N PRO A 18 -2.45 1.52 -6.51
CA PRO A 18 -1.47 1.26 -7.55
C PRO A 18 -0.61 2.48 -7.89
N LEU A 19 0.70 2.36 -7.67
CA LEU A 19 1.68 3.42 -7.97
C LEU A 19 2.19 3.38 -9.41
N THR A 20 1.77 2.37 -10.18
CA THR A 20 2.06 2.27 -11.61
C THR A 20 0.78 2.01 -12.38
N GLU A 21 0.75 2.53 -13.60
CA GLU A 21 -0.34 2.28 -14.52
C GLU A 21 -0.18 0.90 -15.17
N SER A 22 -1.28 0.16 -15.29
CA SER A 22 -1.30 -1.16 -15.92
C SER A 22 -2.31 -1.21 -17.06
N LYS A 23 -1.89 -1.77 -18.20
CA LYS A 23 -2.81 -2.12 -19.30
C LYS A 23 -3.60 -3.40 -19.03
N LYS A 24 -3.19 -4.19 -18.04
CA LYS A 24 -3.82 -5.46 -17.66
C LYS A 24 -4.69 -5.27 -16.42
N PRO A 25 -5.78 -6.05 -16.27
CA PRO A 25 -6.60 -6.06 -15.06
C PRO A 25 -5.83 -6.35 -13.77
N PHE A 26 -4.75 -7.14 -13.87
CA PHE A 26 -3.89 -7.55 -12.76
C PHE A 26 -2.43 -7.65 -13.25
N ARG A 27 -1.50 -6.99 -12.57
CA ARG A 27 -0.03 -7.11 -12.76
C ARG A 27 0.44 -8.41 -12.09
N PRO A 28 1.73 -8.81 -12.25
CA PRO A 28 2.27 -9.96 -11.54
C PRO A 28 2.08 -9.88 -10.01
N ALA A 29 2.25 -8.69 -9.42
CA ALA A 29 2.08 -8.46 -7.99
C ALA A 29 0.67 -8.83 -7.48
N GLU A 30 -0.41 -8.35 -8.12
CA GLU A 30 -1.77 -8.74 -7.70
C GLU A 30 -2.01 -10.24 -7.89
N ARG A 31 -1.44 -10.85 -8.93
CA ARG A 31 -1.61 -12.30 -9.17
C ARG A 31 -0.93 -13.15 -8.11
N GLU A 32 0.23 -12.71 -7.63
CA GLU A 32 0.93 -13.37 -6.52
C GLU A 32 0.11 -13.20 -5.23
N LEU A 33 -0.28 -11.96 -4.89
CA LEU A 33 -1.12 -11.67 -3.73
C LEU A 33 -2.44 -12.43 -3.74
N MET A 34 -3.12 -12.52 -4.89
CA MET A 34 -4.42 -13.20 -4.98
C MET A 34 -4.33 -14.71 -4.70
N LYS A 35 -3.19 -15.34 -4.96
CA LYS A 35 -2.97 -16.76 -4.64
C LYS A 35 -2.89 -16.99 -3.13
N GLU A 36 -2.37 -16.02 -2.39
CA GLU A 36 -2.10 -16.13 -0.95
C GLU A 36 -3.22 -15.52 -0.10
N PHE A 37 -3.76 -14.38 -0.52
CA PHE A 37 -4.66 -13.56 0.30
C PHE A 37 -6.09 -13.45 -0.25
N GLY A 38 -6.38 -14.01 -1.42
CA GLY A 38 -7.71 -14.05 -2.03
C GLY A 38 -7.98 -12.93 -3.04
N PRO A 39 -9.22 -12.81 -3.54
CA PRO A 39 -9.54 -12.01 -4.72
C PRO A 39 -9.34 -10.50 -4.51
N MET A 40 -8.82 -9.82 -5.54
CA MET A 40 -8.66 -8.37 -5.60
C MET A 40 -9.54 -7.77 -6.69
N LEU A 41 -9.85 -6.48 -6.58
CA LEU A 41 -10.55 -5.74 -7.63
C LEU A 41 -9.62 -5.49 -8.83
N PRO A 42 -10.12 -5.56 -10.07
CA PRO A 42 -9.31 -5.25 -11.24
C PRO A 42 -8.79 -3.80 -11.28
N LEU A 43 -7.53 -3.62 -11.66
CA LEU A 43 -6.85 -2.33 -11.80
C LEU A 43 -7.49 -1.41 -12.85
N ASN A 44 -8.15 -1.99 -13.84
CA ASN A 44 -8.80 -1.25 -14.92
C ASN A 44 -10.22 -0.78 -14.58
N THR A 45 -10.71 -1.02 -13.35
CA THR A 45 -11.99 -0.44 -12.89
C THR A 45 -11.91 1.09 -12.82
N PRO A 46 -12.99 1.84 -13.14
CA PRO A 46 -12.95 3.30 -13.14
C PRO A 46 -12.52 3.93 -11.80
N GLY A 47 -12.95 3.34 -10.68
CA GLY A 47 -12.54 3.77 -9.34
C GLY A 47 -11.05 3.59 -9.10
N MET A 48 -10.52 2.39 -9.41
CA MET A 48 -9.10 2.08 -9.21
C MET A 48 -8.18 2.93 -10.09
N LYS A 49 -8.60 3.24 -11.33
CA LYS A 49 -7.86 4.17 -12.20
C LYS A 49 -7.71 5.56 -11.58
N LYS A 50 -8.81 6.13 -11.05
CA LYS A 50 -8.78 7.43 -10.37
C LYS A 50 -7.90 7.41 -9.11
N LEU A 51 -7.97 6.33 -8.33
CA LEU A 51 -7.11 6.16 -7.15
C LEU A 51 -5.62 6.07 -7.55
N SER A 52 -5.30 5.29 -8.58
CA SER A 52 -3.94 5.15 -9.10
C SER A 52 -3.40 6.46 -9.66
N GLU A 53 -4.20 7.24 -10.39
CA GLU A 53 -3.83 8.59 -10.85
C GLU A 53 -3.49 9.52 -9.67
N ARG A 54 -4.35 9.54 -8.64
CA ARG A 54 -4.10 10.32 -7.42
C ARG A 54 -2.82 9.86 -6.71
N ALA A 55 -2.63 8.56 -6.55
CA ALA A 55 -1.47 7.98 -5.88
C ALA A 55 -0.16 8.30 -6.62
N ARG A 56 -0.15 8.22 -7.95
CA ARG A 56 0.99 8.67 -8.78
C ARG A 56 1.26 10.16 -8.62
N GLY A 57 0.22 10.99 -8.53
CA GLY A 57 0.35 12.41 -8.25
C GLY A 57 1.01 12.70 -6.89
N ILE A 58 0.61 11.96 -5.85
CA ILE A 58 1.23 12.05 -4.51
C ILE A 58 2.69 11.58 -4.56
N LYS A 59 2.96 10.43 -5.18
CA LYS A 59 4.33 9.92 -5.37
C LYS A 59 5.23 10.92 -6.08
N GLY A 60 4.72 11.59 -7.12
CA GLY A 60 5.48 12.61 -7.85
C GLY A 60 5.83 13.83 -7.00
N LYS A 61 4.95 14.22 -6.07
CA LYS A 61 5.19 15.34 -5.14
C LYS A 61 6.17 14.98 -4.01
N LEU A 62 6.21 13.72 -3.60
CA LEU A 62 7.07 13.23 -2.52
C LEU A 62 8.41 12.66 -3.00
N LYS A 63 8.64 12.57 -4.33
CA LYS A 63 9.75 11.82 -4.93
C LYS A 63 11.15 12.22 -4.44
N ASP A 64 11.33 13.48 -4.08
CA ASP A 64 12.62 14.06 -3.64
C ASP A 64 12.72 14.13 -2.11
N GLU A 65 11.67 13.72 -1.40
CA GLU A 65 11.52 13.88 0.06
C GLU A 65 11.51 12.54 0.78
N CYS A 66 10.90 11.51 0.19
CA CYS A 66 10.82 10.18 0.81
C CYS A 66 10.66 9.05 -0.20
N GLU A 67 10.93 7.81 0.25
CA GLU A 67 10.61 6.61 -0.52
C GLU A 67 9.10 6.35 -0.45
N VAL A 68 8.45 6.30 -1.61
CA VAL A 68 7.01 5.99 -1.71
C VAL A 68 6.82 4.57 -2.22
N ILE A 69 6.22 3.72 -1.39
CA ILE A 69 5.95 2.31 -1.68
C ILE A 69 4.45 2.03 -1.80
N GLU A 70 4.11 1.00 -2.57
CA GLU A 70 2.75 0.51 -2.71
C GLU A 70 2.52 -0.62 -1.69
N THR A 71 1.38 -0.62 -1.01
CA THR A 71 0.97 -1.69 -0.08
C THR A 71 -0.50 -2.08 -0.32
N TYR A 72 -0.95 -3.15 0.35
CA TYR A 72 -2.34 -3.61 0.33
C TYR A 72 -2.79 -3.99 1.76
N PRO A 73 -3.48 -3.09 2.49
CA PRO A 73 -3.80 -3.25 3.92
C PRO A 73 -4.47 -4.56 4.29
N ARG A 74 -5.43 -5.04 3.47
CA ARG A 74 -6.09 -6.33 3.72
C ARG A 74 -5.13 -7.53 3.73
N ALA A 75 -4.05 -7.49 2.94
CA ALA A 75 -3.03 -8.53 3.04
C ALA A 75 -2.11 -8.29 4.25
N VAL A 76 -1.79 -7.03 4.57
CA VAL A 76 -1.01 -6.67 5.78
C VAL A 76 -1.69 -7.19 7.06
N GLU A 77 -3.00 -6.98 7.19
CA GLU A 77 -3.82 -7.48 8.30
C GLU A 77 -3.65 -9.00 8.47
N LYS A 78 -3.75 -9.75 7.37
CA LYS A 78 -3.60 -11.21 7.36
C LYS A 78 -2.18 -11.67 7.67
N VAL A 79 -1.17 -11.00 7.12
CA VAL A 79 0.24 -11.35 7.33
C VAL A 79 0.63 -11.12 8.78
N LEU A 80 0.20 -10.01 9.37
CA LEU A 80 0.56 -9.66 10.75
C LEU A 80 -0.39 -10.25 11.80
N GLU A 81 -1.44 -10.95 11.39
CA GLU A 81 -2.45 -11.54 12.29
C GLU A 81 -3.04 -10.50 13.25
N ILE A 82 -3.27 -9.28 12.75
CA ILE A 82 -3.82 -8.19 13.54
C ILE A 82 -5.34 -8.35 13.57
N GLU A 83 -5.87 -8.68 14.74
CA GLU A 83 -7.31 -8.66 14.98
C GLU A 83 -7.76 -7.22 15.26
N LYS A 84 -8.67 -6.72 14.43
CA LYS A 84 -9.32 -5.42 14.69
C LYS A 84 -10.27 -5.54 15.87
N THR A 85 -9.96 -4.94 17.01
CA THR A 85 -11.00 -4.72 18.03
C THR A 85 -11.79 -3.45 17.70
N LYS A 86 -13.11 -3.48 17.92
CA LYS A 86 -14.02 -2.38 17.54
C LYS A 86 -13.73 -1.06 18.27
N SER A 87 -12.92 -1.07 19.32
CA SER A 87 -12.58 0.10 20.15
C SER A 87 -11.29 0.81 19.74
N ASP A 88 -10.44 0.20 18.92
CA ASP A 88 -9.07 0.72 18.69
C ASP A 88 -9.00 1.79 17.58
N PHE A 89 -10.01 1.85 16.72
CA PHE A 89 -10.05 2.75 15.55
C PHE A 89 -11.45 3.31 15.36
N GLU A 90 -11.54 4.60 15.05
CA GLU A 90 -12.79 5.31 14.80
C GLU A 90 -13.43 4.90 13.46
N SER A 91 -12.61 4.44 12.50
CA SER A 91 -13.10 4.04 11.16
C SER A 91 -12.26 2.94 10.49
N GLU A 92 -12.78 2.37 9.40
CA GLU A 92 -11.99 1.47 8.54
C GLU A 92 -10.82 2.19 7.88
N HIS A 93 -10.99 3.45 7.47
CA HIS A 93 -9.93 4.24 6.85
C HIS A 93 -8.77 4.54 7.79
N GLU A 94 -9.05 4.76 9.08
CA GLU A 94 -8.01 4.94 10.08
C GLU A 94 -7.21 3.66 10.29
N PHE A 95 -7.89 2.51 10.33
CA PHE A 95 -7.23 1.22 10.43
C PHE A 95 -6.35 0.92 9.21
N ASP A 96 -6.84 1.17 8.00
CA ASP A 96 -6.04 1.02 6.77
C ASP A 96 -4.81 1.95 6.77
N ALA A 97 -4.95 3.19 7.27
CA ALA A 97 -3.84 4.12 7.42
C ALA A 97 -2.80 3.63 8.42
N TYR A 98 -3.23 3.05 9.55
CA TYR A 98 -2.35 2.40 10.52
C TYR A 98 -1.57 1.23 9.89
N LEU A 99 -2.24 0.35 9.14
CA LEU A 99 -1.59 -0.77 8.46
C LEU A 99 -0.59 -0.30 7.38
N CYS A 100 -0.90 0.79 6.67
CA CYS A 100 0.04 1.43 5.75
C CYS A 100 1.28 1.96 6.48
N ALA A 101 1.09 2.70 7.58
CA ALA A 101 2.20 3.24 8.37
C ALA A 101 3.07 2.10 8.95
N LEU A 102 2.46 1.01 9.39
CA LEU A 102 3.18 -0.17 9.87
C LEU A 102 4.00 -0.84 8.77
N THR A 103 3.46 -0.92 7.55
CA THR A 103 4.20 -1.40 6.37
C THR A 103 5.40 -0.51 6.08
N ALA A 104 5.23 0.81 6.09
CA ALA A 104 6.31 1.77 5.85
C ALA A 104 7.44 1.63 6.89
N LYS A 105 7.08 1.47 8.18
CA LYS A 105 8.03 1.21 9.26
C LYS A 105 8.79 -0.10 9.06
N LYS A 106 8.10 -1.20 8.77
CA LYS A 106 8.75 -2.51 8.56
C LYS A 106 9.64 -2.51 7.32
N TYR A 107 9.25 -1.78 6.27
CA TYR A 107 10.07 -1.58 5.09
C TYR A 107 11.38 -0.84 5.41
N SER A 108 11.33 0.25 6.19
CA SER A 108 12.54 0.98 6.59
C SER A 108 13.45 0.16 7.51
N GLU A 109 12.90 -0.80 8.26
CA GLU A 109 13.66 -1.80 9.02
C GLU A 109 14.20 -2.97 8.18
N GLY A 110 13.90 -3.03 6.87
CA GLY A 110 14.28 -4.15 6.00
C GLY A 110 13.48 -5.44 6.22
N LYS A 111 12.38 -5.39 6.98
CA LYS A 111 11.53 -6.54 7.35
C LYS A 111 10.28 -6.60 6.48
N TYR A 112 10.47 -6.85 5.19
CA TYR A 112 9.37 -6.86 4.23
C TYR A 112 9.55 -7.93 3.15
N GLU A 113 8.43 -8.33 2.56
CA GLU A 113 8.36 -9.12 1.34
C GLU A 113 7.87 -8.27 0.17
N ARG A 114 8.37 -8.59 -1.02
CA ARG A 114 8.05 -7.89 -2.26
C ARG A 114 7.31 -8.84 -3.18
N TYR A 115 6.09 -8.46 -3.53
CA TYR A 115 5.27 -9.15 -4.53
C TYR A 115 5.44 -8.43 -5.87
N GLY A 116 5.76 -9.17 -6.93
CA GLY A 116 6.14 -8.63 -8.23
C GLY A 116 7.53 -7.96 -8.25
N LYS A 117 7.78 -7.18 -9.31
CA LYS A 117 9.09 -6.54 -9.57
C LYS A 117 8.95 -5.02 -9.62
N ARG A 118 10.02 -4.28 -9.28
CA ARG A 118 10.03 -2.82 -9.47
C ARG A 118 9.81 -2.49 -10.96
N PRO A 119 9.08 -1.40 -11.27
CA PRO A 119 8.44 -0.46 -10.35
C PRO A 119 7.02 -0.89 -9.88
N GLU A 120 6.53 -2.04 -10.32
CA GLU A 120 5.15 -2.54 -10.14
C GLU A 120 4.95 -3.40 -8.88
N SER A 121 5.87 -3.31 -7.93
CA SER A 121 5.85 -4.20 -6.77
C SER A 121 4.97 -3.70 -5.65
N ILE A 122 4.27 -4.61 -4.98
CA ILE A 122 3.53 -4.36 -3.75
C ILE A 122 4.37 -4.88 -2.57
N ILE A 123 4.46 -4.08 -1.50
CA ILE A 123 5.25 -4.37 -0.31
C ILE A 123 4.31 -4.81 0.81
N LEU A 124 4.61 -5.94 1.44
CA LEU A 124 3.98 -6.38 2.68
C LEU A 124 5.06 -6.57 3.77
N PRO A 125 4.78 -6.34 5.05
CA PRO A 125 5.73 -6.61 6.12
C PRO A 125 5.95 -8.12 6.33
N CYS A 126 7.13 -8.54 6.79
CA CYS A 126 7.36 -9.93 7.21
C CYS A 126 6.72 -10.21 8.58
N ARG A 127 6.30 -11.47 8.80
CA ARG A 127 6.08 -11.99 10.17
C ARG A 127 7.41 -11.94 10.93
N SER A 128 7.38 -11.38 12.13
CA SER A 128 8.57 -11.24 13.00
C SER A 128 8.85 -12.54 13.73
#